data_AF-A0A356BVT0-F1
#
_entry.id   AF-A0A356BVT0-F1
#
_cell.length_a   1.000
_cell.length_b   1.000
_cell.length_c   1.000
_cell.angle_alpha   90.00
_cell.angle_beta   90.00
_cell.angle_gamma   90.00
#
_symmetry.space_group_name_H-M   'P 1'
#
loop_
_entity.id
_entity.type
_entity.pdbx_description
1 polymer ?
#
loop_
_entity_poly.entity_id
_entity_poly.type
_entity_poly.pdbx_seq_one_letter_code
_entity_poly.pdbx_strand_id
1 'polypeptide(L)'
;HRMKFQSGYEIAVTLGLFLGLAAREEPKLAKVDVLVPVPLSEHRLEKRGFNQAMILADTMKEVWKRPVCNHVVRTRETETQSGLSLTKRKHNVRGAFAVLPGFDFRNKHCLIVDDVITSGSTFYSLSRLIEDYGGRPMGVFAARTEILRGVTKMLRNCEECNRLFSHPARSLCQDCYDQAKKSFDAVKKYLRDNPGATVAQVARDTEVDLELIYDYIREGRLDVIPKDARLQCSICGAPISVGRVCAKCRNDLRSTMTSEPTRSQGKPKVDSRVHTLENIKDR
;
A
#
# COMPACT_ATOMS: atom_id res chain seq x y z
N HIS A 1 -11.23 15.21 -14.47
CA HIS A 1 -10.67 14.04 -13.77
C HIS A 1 -9.93 13.06 -14.70
N ARG A 2 -10.49 12.63 -15.85
CA ARG A 2 -9.84 11.71 -16.83
C ARG A 2 -8.41 12.08 -17.29
N MET A 3 -8.13 13.37 -17.54
CA MET A 3 -6.81 13.79 -18.05
C MET A 3 -5.66 13.56 -17.05
N LYS A 4 -5.88 13.73 -15.74
CA LYS A 4 -4.86 13.45 -14.71
C LYS A 4 -4.54 11.95 -14.58
N PHE A 5 -5.50 11.09 -14.92
CA PHE A 5 -5.30 9.63 -14.92
C PHE A 5 -4.50 9.17 -16.14
N GLN A 6 -4.82 9.68 -17.33
CA GLN A 6 -4.04 9.42 -18.56
C GLN A 6 -2.60 9.91 -18.43
N SER A 7 -2.40 11.13 -17.91
CA SER A 7 -1.05 11.69 -17.76
C SER A 7 -0.17 10.86 -16.81
N GLY A 8 -0.72 10.36 -15.69
CA GLY A 8 0.05 9.55 -14.74
C GLY A 8 0.43 8.17 -15.29
N TYR A 9 -0.42 7.58 -16.11
CA TYR A 9 -0.15 6.31 -16.79
C TYR A 9 0.96 6.47 -17.84
N GLU A 10 0.85 7.47 -18.71
CA GLU A 10 1.84 7.77 -19.76
C GLU A 10 3.22 8.09 -19.17
N ILE A 11 3.26 8.84 -18.06
CA ILE A 11 4.49 9.10 -17.32
C ILE A 11 5.08 7.79 -16.77
N ALA A 12 4.28 6.92 -16.15
CA ALA A 12 4.77 5.65 -15.62
C ALA A 12 5.29 4.71 -16.73
N VAL A 13 4.63 4.66 -17.89
CA VAL A 13 5.12 3.91 -19.06
C VAL A 13 6.47 4.45 -19.51
N THR A 14 6.56 5.76 -19.76
CA THR A 14 7.79 6.40 -20.24
C THR A 14 8.95 6.18 -19.27
N LEU A 15 8.68 6.35 -17.97
CA LEU A 15 9.68 6.17 -16.93
C LEU A 15 10.10 4.70 -16.78
N GLY A 16 9.17 3.75 -16.94
CA GLY A 16 9.46 2.33 -16.95
C GLY A 16 10.39 1.92 -18.10
N LEU A 17 10.21 2.50 -19.29
CA LEU A 17 11.12 2.29 -20.42
C LEU A 17 12.54 2.76 -20.07
N PHE A 18 12.68 3.99 -19.55
CA PHE A 18 13.98 4.53 -19.18
C PHE A 18 14.65 3.74 -18.05
N LEU A 19 13.91 3.37 -17.00
CA LEU A 19 14.44 2.55 -15.92
C LEU A 19 14.87 1.17 -16.41
N GLY A 20 14.12 0.56 -17.34
CA GLY A 20 14.45 -0.75 -17.88
C GLY A 20 15.72 -0.72 -18.74
N LEU A 21 15.86 0.31 -19.59
CA LEU A 21 17.08 0.52 -20.37
C LEU A 21 18.28 0.80 -19.45
N ALA A 22 18.14 1.72 -18.49
CA ALA A 22 19.21 2.01 -17.54
C ALA A 22 19.61 0.79 -16.71
N ALA A 23 18.64 0.00 -16.25
CA ALA A 23 18.91 -1.21 -15.47
C ALA A 23 19.59 -2.32 -16.30
N ARG A 24 19.33 -2.36 -17.62
CA ARG A 24 20.00 -3.28 -18.54
C ARG A 24 21.49 -2.95 -18.69
N GLU A 25 21.83 -1.66 -18.73
CA GLU A 25 23.20 -1.20 -18.91
C GLU A 25 23.99 -1.14 -17.57
N GLU A 26 23.32 -1.18 -16.42
CA GLU A 26 23.97 -1.14 -15.09
C GLU A 26 24.58 -2.50 -14.70
N PRO A 27 25.92 -2.63 -14.61
CA PRO A 27 26.57 -3.92 -14.35
C PRO A 27 26.15 -4.56 -13.02
N LYS A 28 25.86 -3.76 -11.99
CA LYS A 28 25.42 -4.29 -10.68
C LYS A 28 24.07 -5.00 -10.75
N LEU A 29 23.23 -4.67 -11.73
CA LEU A 29 21.91 -5.23 -11.94
C LEU A 29 21.90 -6.41 -12.93
N ALA A 30 23.02 -6.74 -13.57
CA ALA A 30 23.11 -7.86 -14.52
C ALA A 30 22.66 -9.22 -13.93
N LYS A 31 22.84 -9.39 -12.61
CA LYS A 31 22.47 -10.58 -11.84
C LYS A 31 20.98 -10.69 -11.51
N VAL A 32 20.16 -9.66 -11.76
CA VAL A 32 18.74 -9.65 -11.41
C VAL A 32 17.99 -10.73 -12.19
N ASP A 33 17.26 -11.58 -11.47
CA ASP A 33 16.47 -12.68 -12.04
C ASP A 33 15.00 -12.32 -12.23
N VAL A 34 14.48 -11.40 -11.40
CA VAL A 34 13.05 -11.08 -11.37
C VAL A 34 12.79 -9.66 -10.87
N LEU A 35 11.78 -9.00 -11.44
CA LEU A 35 11.23 -7.72 -11.02
C LEU A 35 10.09 -7.94 -10.03
N VAL A 36 10.08 -7.23 -8.91
CA VAL A 36 9.05 -7.33 -7.86
C VAL A 36 8.42 -5.94 -7.69
N PRO A 37 7.29 -5.64 -8.36
CA PRO A 37 6.60 -4.37 -8.18
C PRO A 37 6.07 -4.27 -6.75
N VAL A 38 6.24 -3.11 -6.12
CA VAL A 38 5.66 -2.86 -4.81
C VAL A 38 4.13 -2.94 -4.90
N PRO A 39 3.47 -3.84 -4.14
CA PRO A 39 2.02 -3.95 -4.19
C PRO A 39 1.37 -2.79 -3.43
N LEU A 40 0.36 -2.18 -4.05
CA LEU A 40 -0.56 -1.27 -3.37
C LEU A 40 -1.59 -2.05 -2.57
N SER A 41 -2.14 -1.40 -1.53
CA SER A 41 -3.37 -1.89 -0.92
C SER A 41 -4.58 -1.61 -1.79
N GLU A 42 -5.66 -2.33 -1.55
CA GLU A 42 -6.91 -2.22 -2.29
C GLU A 42 -7.44 -0.78 -2.29
N HIS A 43 -7.49 -0.09 -1.13
CA HIS A 43 -7.95 1.30 -1.06
C HIS A 43 -7.04 2.27 -1.85
N ARG A 44 -5.72 2.05 -1.84
CA ARG A 44 -4.78 2.88 -2.63
C ARG A 44 -4.93 2.61 -4.12
N LEU A 45 -5.19 1.37 -4.50
CA LEU A 45 -5.44 0.97 -5.88
C LEU A 45 -6.76 1.57 -6.38
N GLU A 46 -7.82 1.52 -5.58
CA GLU A 46 -9.12 2.16 -5.87
C GLU A 46 -8.99 3.67 -6.04
N LYS A 47 -8.25 4.35 -5.16
CA LYS A 47 -8.03 5.80 -5.24
C LYS A 47 -7.19 6.22 -6.45
N ARG A 48 -6.18 5.42 -6.81
CA ARG A 48 -5.20 5.75 -7.87
C ARG A 48 -5.62 5.19 -9.24
N GLY A 49 -6.55 4.25 -9.31
CA GLY A 49 -7.00 3.57 -10.52
C GLY A 49 -6.04 2.48 -11.04
N PHE A 50 -4.75 2.57 -10.70
CA PHE A 50 -3.73 1.61 -11.12
C PHE A 50 -2.53 1.59 -10.15
N ASN A 51 -1.74 0.51 -10.20
CA ASN A 51 -0.48 0.41 -9.48
C ASN A 51 0.67 0.92 -10.35
N GLN A 52 1.20 2.11 -10.03
CA GLN A 52 2.32 2.72 -10.75
C GLN A 52 3.54 1.78 -10.80
N ALA A 53 3.87 1.12 -9.69
CA ALA A 53 4.99 0.19 -9.61
C ALA A 53 4.82 -1.01 -10.56
N MET A 54 3.58 -1.48 -10.75
CA MET A 54 3.28 -2.54 -11.72
C MET A 54 3.54 -2.08 -13.15
N ILE A 55 3.04 -0.89 -13.52
CA ILE A 55 3.26 -0.34 -14.87
C ILE A 55 4.76 -0.15 -15.14
N LEU A 56 5.51 0.36 -14.15
CA LEU A 56 6.95 0.49 -14.25
C LEU A 56 7.59 -0.87 -14.52
N ALA A 57 7.29 -1.90 -13.71
CA ALA A 57 7.87 -3.23 -13.85
C ALA A 57 7.50 -3.92 -15.19
N ASP A 58 6.24 -3.82 -15.62
CA ASP A 58 5.78 -4.37 -16.90
C ASP A 58 6.47 -3.69 -18.08
N THR A 59 6.63 -2.37 -18.01
CA THR A 59 7.30 -1.63 -19.08
C THR A 59 8.81 -1.88 -19.09
N MET A 60 9.44 -2.03 -17.92
CA MET A 60 10.84 -2.46 -17.79
C MET A 60 11.05 -3.85 -18.40
N LYS A 61 10.11 -4.79 -18.18
CA LYS A 61 10.15 -6.13 -18.78
C LYS A 61 10.20 -6.07 -20.30
N GLU A 62 9.50 -5.14 -20.95
CA GLU A 62 9.51 -5.04 -22.41
C GLU A 62 10.90 -4.74 -23.00
N VAL A 63 11.70 -3.93 -22.32
CA VAL A 63 13.04 -3.52 -22.80
C VAL A 63 14.21 -4.31 -22.19
N TRP A 64 14.05 -4.83 -20.97
CA TRP A 64 15.08 -5.56 -20.23
C TRP A 64 14.87 -7.08 -20.21
N LYS A 65 13.66 -7.55 -20.55
CA LYS A 65 13.28 -8.97 -20.64
C LYS A 65 13.42 -9.76 -19.33
N ARG A 66 13.42 -9.08 -18.18
CA ARG A 66 13.33 -9.72 -16.85
C ARG A 66 11.86 -10.01 -16.50
N PRO A 67 11.53 -11.20 -15.97
CA PRO A 67 10.15 -11.54 -15.60
C PRO A 67 9.66 -10.67 -14.43
N VAL A 68 8.35 -10.46 -14.36
CA VAL A 68 7.67 -9.72 -13.28
C VAL A 68 6.99 -10.70 -12.34
N CYS A 69 7.21 -10.54 -11.03
CA CYS A 69 6.59 -11.36 -9.99
C CYS A 69 5.32 -10.70 -9.47
N ASN A 70 4.18 -11.33 -9.76
CA ASN A 70 2.85 -10.89 -9.30
C ASN A 70 2.37 -11.64 -8.03
N HIS A 71 3.26 -12.39 -7.38
CA HIS A 71 2.92 -13.21 -6.22
C HIS A 71 3.12 -12.48 -4.89
N VAL A 72 3.63 -11.25 -4.90
CA VAL A 72 3.75 -10.46 -3.68
C VAL A 72 2.53 -9.56 -3.53
N VAL A 73 1.78 -9.76 -2.45
CA VAL A 73 0.56 -9.01 -2.16
C VAL A 73 0.72 -8.23 -0.85
N ARG A 74 0.00 -7.10 -0.76
CA ARG A 74 -0.09 -6.34 0.49
C ARG A 74 -1.27 -6.88 1.31
N THR A 75 -1.00 -7.56 2.42
CA THR A 75 -2.01 -8.25 3.23
C THR A 75 -2.67 -7.38 4.29
N ARG A 76 -2.07 -6.22 4.61
CA ARG A 76 -2.64 -5.25 5.54
C ARG A 76 -2.40 -3.82 5.05
N GLU A 77 -3.44 -3.00 5.11
CA GLU A 77 -3.24 -1.57 5.35
C GLU A 77 -2.45 -1.47 6.65
N THR A 78 -1.31 -0.80 6.64
CA THR A 78 -0.34 -0.86 7.74
C THR A 78 -0.95 -0.48 9.08
N GLU A 79 -1.37 -1.51 9.82
CA GLU A 79 -1.45 -1.61 11.26
C GLU A 79 -0.96 -2.99 11.67
N THR A 80 0.12 -3.00 12.43
CA THR A 80 0.68 -4.21 13.03
C THR A 80 -0.30 -4.79 14.04
N GLN A 81 -0.81 -6.00 13.81
CA GLN A 81 -1.44 -6.78 14.88
C GLN A 81 -0.92 -8.22 14.97
N SER A 82 -0.46 -8.54 16.17
CA SER A 82 -0.03 -9.84 16.67
C SER A 82 -1.23 -10.75 16.90
N GLY A 83 -1.11 -12.07 16.61
CA GLY A 83 -2.18 -13.00 17.00
C GLY A 83 -2.22 -14.35 16.28
N LEU A 84 -1.09 -15.04 16.07
CA LEU A 84 -1.10 -16.43 15.58
C LEU A 84 -0.09 -17.32 16.34
N SER A 85 -0.54 -18.56 16.62
CA SER A 85 0.15 -19.55 17.47
C SER A 85 1.51 -19.97 16.92
N LEU A 86 2.40 -20.37 17.84
CA LEU A 86 3.83 -20.66 17.62
C LEU A 86 4.10 -21.66 16.48
N THR A 87 3.19 -22.57 16.16
CA THR A 87 3.41 -23.61 15.14
C THR A 87 3.10 -23.15 13.71
N LYS A 88 2.35 -22.05 13.54
CA LYS A 88 2.19 -21.37 12.23
C LYS A 88 3.24 -20.27 12.01
N ARG A 89 4.19 -20.06 12.95
CA ARG A 89 5.17 -18.95 12.92
C ARG A 89 6.36 -19.14 11.98
N LYS A 90 6.48 -20.24 11.22
CA LYS A 90 7.47 -20.31 10.13
C LYS A 90 7.10 -19.47 8.89
N HIS A 91 5.89 -18.90 8.82
CA HIS A 91 5.45 -18.02 7.72
C HIS A 91 5.15 -16.57 8.13
N ASN A 92 5.73 -16.10 9.24
CA ASN A 92 5.34 -14.83 9.85
C ASN A 92 6.41 -13.76 9.64
N VAL A 93 6.51 -13.20 8.43
CA VAL A 93 7.37 -12.05 8.15
C VAL A 93 6.56 -10.77 8.33
N ARG A 94 6.84 -10.01 9.38
CA ARG A 94 6.47 -8.58 9.58
C ARG A 94 5.34 -8.01 8.69
N GLY A 95 4.15 -8.60 8.79
CA GLY A 95 2.81 -7.97 8.86
C GLY A 95 2.21 -7.22 7.68
N ALA A 96 2.97 -6.67 6.72
CA ALA A 96 2.43 -5.82 5.66
C ALA A 96 2.29 -6.51 4.30
N PHE A 97 3.16 -7.49 4.01
CA PHE A 97 3.24 -8.17 2.72
C PHE A 97 3.28 -9.68 2.91
N ALA A 98 2.78 -10.41 1.92
CA ALA A 98 2.87 -11.86 1.86
C ALA A 98 3.17 -12.34 0.43
N VAL A 99 3.70 -13.56 0.34
CA VAL A 99 3.93 -14.26 -0.92
C VAL A 99 2.82 -15.29 -1.13
N LEU A 100 2.09 -15.18 -2.23
CA LEU A 100 1.13 -16.18 -2.68
C LEU A 100 1.86 -17.47 -3.10
N PRO A 101 1.24 -18.64 -2.93
CA PRO A 101 1.81 -19.90 -3.43
C PRO A 101 2.11 -19.84 -4.93
N GLY A 102 3.14 -20.56 -5.39
CA GLY A 102 3.47 -20.68 -6.81
C GLY A 102 4.69 -19.89 -7.28
N PHE A 103 5.35 -19.14 -6.38
CA PHE A 103 6.62 -18.48 -6.69
C PHE A 103 7.72 -18.87 -5.71
N ASP A 104 8.90 -19.19 -6.25
CA ASP A 104 10.09 -19.57 -5.48
C ASP A 104 11.16 -18.47 -5.56
N PHE A 105 11.46 -17.85 -4.43
CA PHE A 105 12.48 -16.81 -4.32
C PHE A 105 13.89 -17.36 -4.11
N ARG A 106 14.06 -18.66 -3.80
CA ARG A 106 15.36 -19.22 -3.41
C ARG A 106 16.44 -18.96 -4.46
N ASN A 107 17.56 -18.41 -4.01
CA ASN A 107 18.73 -18.08 -4.82
C ASN A 107 18.49 -17.05 -5.93
N LYS A 108 17.32 -16.40 -5.99
CA LYS A 108 17.02 -15.37 -6.98
C LYS A 108 17.44 -13.99 -6.49
N HIS A 109 18.01 -13.19 -7.38
CA HIS A 109 18.18 -11.75 -7.21
C HIS A 109 16.91 -11.01 -7.63
N CYS A 110 16.27 -10.34 -6.67
CA CYS A 110 14.95 -9.76 -6.84
C CYS A 110 15.02 -8.24 -6.81
N LEU A 111 14.68 -7.58 -7.91
CA LEU A 111 14.67 -6.13 -7.98
C LEU A 111 13.29 -5.59 -7.59
N ILE A 112 13.18 -4.97 -6.43
CA ILE A 112 11.99 -4.26 -5.97
C ILE A 112 11.85 -2.97 -6.78
N VAL A 113 10.70 -2.76 -7.40
CA VAL A 113 10.39 -1.60 -8.26
C VAL A 113 9.30 -0.76 -7.62
N ASP A 114 9.55 0.54 -7.40
CA ASP A 114 8.54 1.48 -6.88
C ASP A 114 8.63 2.86 -7.55
N ASP A 115 7.54 3.63 -7.51
CA ASP A 115 7.49 4.97 -8.11
C ASP A 115 8.30 5.99 -7.30
N VAL A 116 8.12 6.01 -5.98
CA VAL A 116 8.74 6.98 -5.10
C VAL A 116 9.23 6.33 -3.81
N ILE A 117 10.52 6.45 -3.52
CA ILE A 117 11.04 6.15 -2.19
C ILE A 117 10.92 7.37 -1.25
N THR A 118 10.32 7.13 -0.09
CA THR A 118 10.20 8.10 1.01
C THR A 118 11.08 7.69 2.20
N SER A 119 10.51 7.02 3.20
CA SER A 119 11.22 6.54 4.40
C SER A 119 12.00 5.23 4.19
N GLY A 120 11.81 4.56 3.06
CA GLY A 120 12.37 3.22 2.80
C GLY A 120 11.70 2.07 3.58
N SER A 121 10.67 2.34 4.38
CA SER A 121 9.97 1.32 5.19
C SER A 121 9.33 0.21 4.36
N THR A 122 8.71 0.58 3.23
CA THR A 122 8.13 -0.37 2.27
C THR A 122 9.20 -1.29 1.68
N PHE A 123 10.29 -0.70 1.18
CA PHE A 123 11.42 -1.45 0.65
C PHE A 123 12.01 -2.40 1.70
N TYR A 124 12.26 -1.92 2.92
CA TYR A 124 12.80 -2.74 4.00
C TYR A 124 11.89 -3.95 4.30
N SER A 125 10.57 -3.74 4.38
CA SER A 125 9.62 -4.81 4.68
C SER A 125 9.59 -5.87 3.58
N LEU A 126 9.63 -5.45 2.31
CA LEU A 126 9.70 -6.36 1.16
C LEU A 126 11.04 -7.09 1.07
N SER A 127 12.15 -6.41 1.34
CA SER A 127 13.48 -7.02 1.38
C SER A 127 13.53 -8.15 2.40
N ARG A 128 12.99 -7.93 3.62
CA ARG A 128 12.87 -8.98 4.64
C ARG A 128 12.01 -10.14 4.19
N LEU A 129 10.86 -9.87 3.55
CA LEU A 129 10.01 -10.93 2.99
C LEU A 129 10.76 -11.78 1.96
N ILE A 130 11.48 -11.14 1.04
CA ILE A 130 12.24 -11.85 0.01
C ILE A 130 13.39 -12.67 0.63
N GLU A 131 14.13 -12.10 1.58
CA GLU A 131 15.19 -12.78 2.33
C GLU A 131 14.67 -14.02 3.07
N ASP A 132 13.53 -13.90 3.75
CA ASP A 132 12.92 -14.99 4.50
C ASP A 132 12.45 -16.15 3.59
N TYR A 133 12.22 -15.88 2.30
CA TYR A 133 11.97 -16.88 1.26
C TYR A 133 13.24 -17.28 0.46
N GLY A 134 14.42 -16.87 0.92
CA GLY A 134 15.72 -17.27 0.37
C GLY A 134 16.19 -16.48 -0.87
N GLY A 135 15.53 -15.36 -1.18
CA GLY A 135 15.92 -14.45 -2.25
C GLY A 135 16.92 -13.38 -1.79
N ARG A 136 17.42 -12.61 -2.77
CA ARG A 136 18.42 -11.55 -2.58
C ARG A 136 17.84 -10.21 -3.07
N PRO A 137 17.31 -9.36 -2.19
CA PRO A 137 16.62 -8.14 -2.60
C PRO A 137 17.57 -7.06 -3.09
N MET A 138 17.12 -6.32 -4.10
CA MET A 138 17.71 -5.09 -4.64
C MET A 138 16.58 -4.08 -4.86
N GLY A 139 16.87 -2.79 -5.03
CA GLY A 139 15.84 -1.76 -5.20
C GLY A 139 16.13 -0.81 -6.34
N VAL A 140 15.08 -0.44 -7.08
CA VAL A 140 15.07 0.66 -8.04
C VAL A 140 13.84 1.54 -7.79
N PHE A 141 14.04 2.85 -7.84
CA PHE A 141 13.01 3.84 -7.53
C PHE A 141 13.01 4.93 -8.59
N ALA A 142 11.83 5.25 -9.09
CA ALA A 142 11.65 6.23 -10.17
C ALA A 142 11.96 7.66 -9.69
N ALA A 143 11.61 7.97 -8.44
CA ALA A 143 12.02 9.18 -7.75
C ALA A 143 12.38 8.91 -6.28
N ARG A 144 13.21 9.77 -5.73
CA ARG A 144 13.48 9.84 -4.30
C ARG A 144 12.98 11.18 -3.80
N THR A 145 12.13 11.16 -2.78
CA THR A 145 11.83 12.40 -2.05
C THR A 145 13.06 12.76 -1.21
N GLU A 146 13.55 13.99 -1.32
CA GLU A 146 14.62 14.49 -0.46
C GLU A 146 14.10 14.61 0.98
N ILE A 147 14.23 13.53 1.74
CA ILE A 147 14.58 13.65 3.14
C ILE A 147 16.09 13.39 3.17
N LEU A 148 16.82 14.45 3.53
CA LEU A 148 18.28 14.57 3.60
C LEU A 148 19.00 13.25 3.90
N ARG A 149 20.12 13.03 3.18
CA ARG A 149 21.06 11.90 3.33
C ARG A 149 21.23 11.47 4.79
N GLY A 150 21.07 10.18 5.03
CA GLY A 150 21.37 9.51 6.31
C GLY A 150 20.18 8.66 6.75
N VAL A 151 20.45 7.47 7.28
CA VAL A 151 19.44 6.75 8.06
C VAL A 151 19.25 7.54 9.37
N THR A 152 18.54 8.66 9.30
CA THR A 152 18.41 9.58 10.42
C THR A 152 17.01 9.40 10.97
N LYS A 153 16.90 8.45 11.90
CA LYS A 153 16.11 8.60 13.13
C LYS A 153 15.45 10.00 13.23
N MET A 154 14.26 10.20 12.64
CA MET A 154 13.56 11.50 12.64
C MET A 154 13.13 11.81 14.07
N LEU A 155 13.66 12.90 14.63
CA LEU A 155 13.16 13.47 15.88
C LEU A 155 11.77 14.06 15.62
N ARG A 156 10.80 13.62 16.39
CA ARG A 156 9.38 13.98 16.32
C ARG A 156 8.88 14.24 17.74
N ASN A 157 7.83 15.03 17.88
CA ASN A 157 7.07 15.07 19.11
C ASN A 157 5.96 14.03 19.05
N CYS A 158 5.76 13.31 20.17
CA CYS A 158 4.65 12.37 20.31
C CYS A 158 3.31 13.10 20.21
N GLU A 159 2.38 12.66 19.38
CA GLU A 159 1.05 13.29 19.29
C GLU A 159 0.25 13.22 20.60
N GLU A 160 0.53 12.23 21.46
CA GLU A 160 -0.19 12.00 22.72
C GLU A 160 0.44 12.72 23.91
N CYS A 161 1.75 12.56 24.12
CA CYS A 161 2.45 13.09 25.30
C CYS A 161 3.42 14.23 24.98
N ASN A 162 3.51 14.64 23.72
CA ASN A 162 4.41 15.66 23.20
C ASN A 162 5.92 15.42 23.43
N ARG A 163 6.29 14.27 23.99
CA ARG A 163 7.69 13.88 24.24
C ARG A 163 8.46 13.77 22.93
N LEU A 164 9.66 14.32 22.89
CA LEU A 164 10.58 14.16 21.77
C LEU A 164 11.03 12.70 21.68
N PHE A 165 10.86 12.07 20.52
CA PHE A 165 11.28 10.70 20.27
C PHE A 165 11.77 10.55 18.83
N SER A 166 12.52 9.47 18.57
CA SER A 166 13.10 9.25 17.26
C SER A 166 12.56 7.99 16.59
N HIS A 167 11.86 8.15 15.46
CA HIS A 167 11.36 7.02 14.69
C HIS A 167 11.08 7.41 13.22
N PRO A 168 11.34 6.50 12.25
CA PRO A 168 11.18 6.82 10.83
C PRO A 168 9.75 7.20 10.41
N ALA A 169 8.73 6.59 11.02
CA ALA A 169 7.36 6.68 10.49
C ALA A 169 6.20 6.78 11.50
N ARG A 170 6.44 6.56 12.80
CA ARG A 170 5.35 6.56 13.78
C ARG A 170 5.20 7.97 14.35
N SER A 171 3.99 8.37 14.71
CA SER A 171 3.71 9.65 15.37
C SER A 171 3.66 9.55 16.91
N LEU A 172 3.66 8.33 17.46
CA LEU A 172 3.67 8.08 18.90
C LEU A 172 5.06 7.65 19.42
N CYS A 173 5.46 8.10 20.61
CA CYS A 173 6.63 7.55 21.27
C CYS A 173 6.41 6.06 21.64
N GLN A 174 7.48 5.35 22.04
CA GLN A 174 7.37 3.92 22.39
C GLN A 174 6.35 3.68 23.52
N ASP A 175 6.40 4.50 24.56
CA ASP A 175 5.54 4.35 25.74
C ASP A 175 4.06 4.57 25.40
N CYS A 176 3.73 5.64 24.66
CA CYS A 176 2.36 5.93 24.21
C CYS A 176 1.86 4.89 23.20
N TYR A 177 2.74 4.40 22.32
CA TYR A 177 2.40 3.31 21.41
C TYR A 177 2.09 2.01 22.16
N ASP A 178 2.90 1.65 23.15
CA ASP A 178 2.68 0.45 23.95
C ASP A 178 1.43 0.56 24.81
N GLN A 179 1.12 1.76 25.31
CA GLN A 179 -0.12 2.03 26.03
C GLN A 179 -1.36 1.91 25.12
N ALA A 180 -1.35 2.55 23.95
CA ALA A 180 -2.43 2.44 22.97
C ALA A 180 -2.65 0.99 22.53
N LYS A 181 -1.57 0.22 22.43
CA LYS A 181 -1.62 -1.22 22.14
C LYS A 181 -2.28 -2.01 23.27
N LYS A 182 -1.95 -1.73 24.54
CA LYS A 182 -2.58 -2.41 25.69
C LYS A 182 -4.09 -2.18 25.72
N SER A 183 -4.54 -0.93 25.52
CA SER A 183 -5.96 -0.58 25.46
C SER A 183 -6.68 -1.34 24.34
N PHE A 184 -6.08 -1.36 23.14
CA PHE A 184 -6.64 -2.10 22.01
C PHE A 184 -6.70 -3.61 22.27
N ASP A 185 -5.62 -4.21 22.77
CA ASP A 185 -5.54 -5.65 23.05
C ASP A 185 -6.54 -6.06 24.16
N ALA A 186 -6.75 -5.19 25.16
CA ALA A 186 -7.74 -5.39 26.22
C ALA A 186 -9.18 -5.41 25.67
N VAL A 187 -9.55 -4.40 24.86
CA VAL A 187 -10.86 -4.33 24.19
C VAL A 187 -11.09 -5.54 23.30
N LYS A 188 -10.10 -5.91 22.49
CA LYS A 188 -10.18 -7.04 21.57
C LYS A 188 -10.35 -8.37 22.31
N LYS A 189 -9.60 -8.58 23.40
CA LYS A 189 -9.71 -9.78 24.22
C LYS A 189 -11.09 -9.84 24.90
N TYR A 190 -11.50 -8.77 25.55
CA TYR A 190 -12.79 -8.71 26.25
C TYR A 190 -13.97 -9.02 25.32
N LEU A 191 -13.97 -8.45 24.10
CA LEU A 191 -15.03 -8.68 23.12
C LEU A 191 -15.07 -10.12 22.58
N ARG A 192 -13.92 -10.80 22.51
CA ARG A 192 -13.86 -12.23 22.17
C ARG A 192 -14.41 -13.10 23.30
N ASP A 193 -14.10 -12.76 24.54
CA ASP A 193 -14.53 -13.50 25.72
C ASP A 193 -16.01 -13.23 26.05
N ASN A 194 -16.55 -12.08 25.62
CA ASN A 194 -17.93 -11.64 25.88
C ASN A 194 -18.66 -11.23 24.58
N PRO A 195 -18.96 -12.18 23.67
CA PRO A 195 -19.70 -11.88 22.44
C PRO A 195 -21.11 -11.37 22.80
N GLY A 196 -21.40 -10.12 22.45
CA GLY A 196 -22.66 -9.45 22.79
C GLY A 196 -22.57 -8.41 23.91
N ALA A 197 -21.37 -8.06 24.37
CA ALA A 197 -21.14 -6.89 25.22
C ALA A 197 -21.57 -5.59 24.52
N THR A 198 -22.02 -4.59 25.30
CA THR A 198 -22.27 -3.23 24.80
C THR A 198 -21.01 -2.37 24.81
N VAL A 199 -20.97 -1.29 24.03
CA VAL A 199 -19.85 -0.32 24.04
C VAL A 199 -19.60 0.19 25.47
N ALA A 200 -20.67 0.47 26.22
CA ALA A 200 -20.56 0.93 27.60
C ALA A 200 -20.00 -0.14 28.56
N GLN A 201 -20.29 -1.43 28.34
CA GLN A 201 -19.71 -2.53 29.12
C GLN A 201 -18.22 -2.68 28.82
N VAL A 202 -17.85 -2.65 27.54
CA VAL A 202 -16.45 -2.71 27.10
C VAL A 202 -15.64 -1.56 27.70
N ALA A 203 -16.15 -0.32 27.62
CA ALA A 203 -15.47 0.86 28.15
C ALA A 203 -15.19 0.75 29.66
N ARG A 204 -16.19 0.31 30.44
CA ARG A 204 -16.04 0.14 31.89
C ARG A 204 -15.06 -0.97 32.25
N ASP A 205 -15.21 -2.13 31.64
CA ASP A 205 -14.49 -3.34 32.08
C ASP A 205 -13.06 -3.42 31.53
N THR A 206 -12.76 -2.65 30.47
CA THR A 206 -11.41 -2.53 29.91
C THR A 206 -10.71 -1.23 30.29
N GLU A 207 -11.40 -0.33 31.01
CA GLU A 207 -10.93 1.02 31.36
C GLU A 207 -10.48 1.84 30.15
N VAL A 208 -11.07 1.57 28.97
CA VAL A 208 -10.76 2.26 27.72
C VAL A 208 -11.85 3.30 27.43
N ASP A 209 -11.41 4.49 27.00
CA ASP A 209 -12.31 5.58 26.65
C ASP A 209 -13.31 5.17 25.55
N LEU A 210 -14.54 5.67 25.70
CA LEU A 210 -15.68 5.31 24.86
C LEU A 210 -15.49 5.78 23.40
N GLU A 211 -14.88 6.95 23.20
CA GLU A 211 -14.60 7.48 21.85
C GLU A 211 -13.52 6.66 21.16
N LEU A 212 -12.50 6.23 21.91
CA LEU A 212 -11.43 5.37 21.39
C LEU A 212 -11.95 3.99 20.94
N ILE A 213 -12.94 3.44 21.66
CA ILE A 213 -13.63 2.21 21.23
C ILE A 213 -14.40 2.45 19.92
N TYR A 214 -15.10 3.57 19.78
CA TYR A 214 -15.78 3.91 18.52
C TYR A 214 -14.81 4.08 17.36
N ASP A 215 -13.64 4.67 17.58
CA ASP A 215 -12.59 4.78 16.57
C ASP A 215 -12.12 3.41 16.09
N TYR A 216 -11.89 2.46 16.99
CA TYR A 216 -11.53 1.09 16.60
C TYR A 216 -12.60 0.41 15.72
N ILE A 217 -13.89 0.68 15.99
CA ILE A 217 -15.00 0.13 15.19
C ILE A 217 -15.08 0.84 13.83
N ARG A 218 -14.96 2.19 13.79
CA ARG A 218 -14.97 3.00 12.55
C ARG A 218 -13.81 2.63 11.62
N GLU A 219 -12.64 2.36 12.19
CA GLU A 219 -11.44 1.93 11.47
C GLU A 219 -11.48 0.45 11.07
N GLY A 220 -12.45 -0.32 11.56
CA GLY A 220 -12.63 -1.73 11.22
C GLY A 220 -11.57 -2.65 11.85
N ARG A 221 -10.98 -2.24 12.97
CA ARG A 221 -9.88 -2.97 13.65
C ARG A 221 -10.36 -4.13 14.54
N LEU A 222 -11.66 -4.19 14.85
CA LEU A 222 -12.25 -5.19 15.75
C LEU A 222 -12.97 -6.29 14.99
N ASP A 223 -12.61 -7.54 15.29
CA ASP A 223 -13.21 -8.74 14.69
C ASP A 223 -14.61 -9.04 15.25
N VAL A 224 -14.86 -8.65 16.50
CA VAL A 224 -16.14 -8.78 17.21
C VAL A 224 -16.59 -7.40 17.62
N ILE A 225 -17.83 -7.06 17.31
CA ILE A 225 -18.36 -5.69 17.45
C ILE A 225 -19.38 -5.68 18.58
N PRO A 226 -19.35 -4.66 19.47
CA PRO A 226 -20.34 -4.52 20.51
C PRO A 226 -21.77 -4.48 19.94
N LYS A 227 -22.73 -5.11 20.62
CA LYS A 227 -24.08 -5.33 20.07
C LYS A 227 -24.88 -4.05 19.81
N ASP A 228 -24.57 -2.97 20.51
CA ASP A 228 -25.22 -1.67 20.44
C ASP A 228 -24.42 -0.65 19.62
N ALA A 229 -23.29 -1.06 19.02
CA ALA A 229 -22.53 -0.21 18.13
C ALA A 229 -23.33 0.06 16.85
N ARG A 230 -24.01 1.22 16.82
CA ARG A 230 -24.76 1.69 15.66
C ARG A 230 -23.88 2.61 14.84
N LEU A 231 -23.37 2.10 13.72
CA LEU A 231 -22.67 2.92 12.74
C LEU A 231 -23.62 3.26 11.58
N GLN A 232 -23.37 4.42 10.96
CA GLN A 232 -24.06 4.84 9.75
C GLN A 232 -23.05 5.02 8.62
N CYS A 233 -23.45 4.62 7.42
CA CYS A 233 -22.71 4.87 6.19
C CYS A 233 -22.56 6.37 5.98
N SER A 234 -21.32 6.86 5.83
CA SER A 234 -21.05 8.28 5.62
C SER A 234 -21.54 8.81 4.26
N ILE A 235 -21.97 7.94 3.35
CA ILE A 235 -22.46 8.29 2.01
C ILE A 235 -23.97 8.32 1.95
N CYS A 236 -24.62 7.25 2.42
CA CYS A 236 -26.07 7.08 2.27
C CYS A 236 -26.84 7.04 3.60
N GLY A 237 -26.15 7.17 4.74
CA GLY A 237 -26.75 7.09 6.07
C GLY A 237 -27.23 5.70 6.49
N ALA A 238 -27.16 4.70 5.62
CA ALA A 238 -27.63 3.34 5.92
C ALA A 238 -26.86 2.75 7.12
N PRO A 239 -27.54 2.01 8.02
CA PRO A 239 -26.88 1.37 9.15
C PRO A 239 -25.84 0.37 8.65
N ILE A 240 -24.66 0.39 9.27
CA ILE A 240 -23.56 -0.55 8.99
C ILE A 240 -23.11 -1.19 10.30
N SER A 241 -22.66 -2.44 10.20
CA SER A 241 -22.09 -3.16 11.33
C SER A 241 -20.61 -2.82 11.53
N VAL A 242 -19.88 -2.46 10.46
CA VAL A 242 -18.44 -2.18 10.49
C VAL A 242 -18.02 -1.20 9.40
N GLY A 243 -16.95 -0.43 9.65
CA GLY A 243 -16.34 0.51 8.71
C GLY A 243 -17.08 1.84 8.59
N ARG A 244 -16.73 2.67 7.60
CA ARG A 244 -17.35 3.99 7.36
C ARG A 244 -18.38 4.02 6.22
N VAL A 245 -18.33 3.06 5.29
CA VAL A 245 -19.15 3.03 4.07
C VAL A 245 -19.73 1.62 3.86
N CYS A 246 -21.02 1.53 3.51
CA CYS A 246 -21.71 0.26 3.29
C CYS A 246 -21.26 -0.44 2.00
N ALA A 247 -21.47 -1.76 1.92
CA ALA A 247 -21.09 -2.56 0.75
C ALA A 247 -21.73 -2.06 -0.55
N LYS A 248 -22.99 -1.62 -0.50
CA LYS A 248 -23.69 -1.03 -1.66
C LYS A 248 -22.98 0.22 -2.17
N CYS A 249 -22.78 1.23 -1.32
CA CYS A 249 -22.09 2.46 -1.73
C CYS A 249 -20.66 2.21 -2.19
N ARG A 250 -19.95 1.25 -1.59
CA ARG A 250 -18.63 0.82 -2.04
C ARG A 250 -18.66 0.22 -3.44
N ASN A 251 -19.65 -0.63 -3.73
CA ASN A 251 -19.82 -1.26 -5.03
C ASN A 251 -20.32 -0.27 -6.09
N ASP A 252 -21.20 0.67 -5.73
CA ASP A 252 -21.67 1.73 -6.63
C ASP A 252 -20.51 2.67 -7.01
N LEU A 253 -19.65 3.01 -6.05
CA LEU A 253 -18.40 3.74 -6.31
C LEU A 253 -17.48 2.97 -7.27
N ARG A 254 -17.42 1.64 -7.13
CA ARG A 254 -16.59 0.76 -7.97
C ARG A 254 -17.15 0.53 -9.37
N SER A 255 -18.47 0.34 -9.51
CA SER A 255 -19.14 0.07 -10.80
C SER A 255 -19.11 1.29 -11.73
N THR A 256 -19.20 2.49 -11.15
CA THR A 256 -19.03 3.76 -11.86
C THR A 256 -17.60 3.93 -12.42
N MET A 257 -16.62 3.16 -11.91
CA MET A 257 -15.24 3.16 -12.40
C MET A 257 -14.95 2.11 -13.50
N THR A 258 -15.82 1.12 -13.72
CA THR A 258 -15.57 -0.03 -14.62
C THR A 258 -16.30 0.01 -15.96
N SER A 259 -17.21 0.97 -16.20
CA SER A 259 -17.87 1.11 -17.51
C SER A 259 -17.01 1.92 -18.49
N GLU A 260 -16.39 1.26 -19.46
CA GLU A 260 -15.82 1.93 -20.65
C GLU A 260 -16.95 2.57 -21.48
N PRO A 261 -16.75 3.76 -22.08
CA PRO A 261 -17.71 4.29 -23.04
C PRO A 261 -17.60 3.47 -24.33
N THR A 262 -18.69 2.83 -24.73
CA THR A 262 -18.87 2.30 -26.07
C THR A 262 -18.63 3.40 -27.11
N ARG A 263 -17.48 3.36 -27.79
CA ARG A 263 -17.20 4.20 -28.97
C ARG A 263 -17.99 3.66 -30.16
N SER A 264 -19.03 4.39 -30.56
CA SER A 264 -19.69 4.22 -31.86
C SER A 264 -18.71 4.51 -32.99
N GLN A 265 -18.75 3.68 -34.03
CA GLN A 265 -17.88 3.77 -35.19
C GLN A 265 -18.10 5.07 -35.99
N GLY A 266 -16.99 5.67 -36.40
CA GLY A 266 -16.93 6.71 -37.41
C GLY A 266 -15.47 6.94 -37.78
N LYS A 267 -14.99 6.34 -38.87
CA LYS A 267 -13.72 6.73 -39.50
C LYS A 267 -13.87 8.16 -40.04
N PRO A 268 -12.84 9.01 -39.90
CA PRO A 268 -12.28 9.57 -41.13
C PRO A 268 -10.74 9.55 -41.20
N LYS A 269 -10.31 9.79 -42.42
CA LYS A 269 -9.01 9.56 -43.07
C LYS A 269 -7.78 10.12 -42.34
N VAL A 270 -6.71 9.35 -42.48
CA VAL A 270 -5.31 9.76 -42.31
C VAL A 270 -4.97 10.85 -43.33
N ASP A 271 -4.39 11.95 -42.87
CA ASP A 271 -3.46 12.73 -43.69
C ASP A 271 -2.18 12.96 -42.88
N SER A 272 -1.09 12.45 -43.43
CA SER A 272 0.24 12.41 -42.83
C SER A 272 1.01 13.65 -43.26
N ARG A 273 1.27 14.57 -42.32
CA ARG A 273 2.35 15.57 -42.47
C ARG A 273 3.10 15.75 -41.16
N VAL A 274 4.35 15.30 -41.20
CA VAL A 274 5.38 15.51 -40.18
C VAL A 274 5.90 16.94 -40.32
N HIS A 275 5.96 17.70 -39.23
CA HIS A 275 6.67 18.98 -39.19
C HIS A 275 7.68 18.96 -38.04
N THR A 276 8.96 18.96 -38.40
CA THR A 276 10.12 19.12 -37.52
C THR A 276 10.36 20.60 -37.22
N LEU A 277 10.67 20.90 -35.96
CA LEU A 277 11.03 22.24 -35.49
C LEU A 277 12.52 22.51 -35.75
N GLU A 278 12.85 22.82 -37.00
CA GLU A 278 13.98 23.68 -37.33
C GLU A 278 13.45 24.79 -38.22
N ASN A 279 13.77 26.04 -37.86
CA ASN A 279 13.44 27.31 -38.54
C ASN A 279 12.14 28.02 -38.13
N ILE A 280 12.18 28.68 -36.98
CA ILE A 280 11.60 30.04 -36.84
C ILE A 280 12.67 30.94 -36.18
N LYS A 281 13.56 31.48 -37.03
CA LYS A 281 14.09 32.83 -36.86
C LYS A 281 13.57 33.63 -38.05
N ASP A 282 13.07 34.82 -37.72
CA ASP A 282 12.68 35.91 -38.62
C ASP A 282 11.43 35.70 -39.50
N ARG A 283 10.26 36.03 -38.93
CA ARG A 283 9.27 36.95 -39.51
C ARG A 283 8.13 37.24 -38.54
#